data_AF-A0A0K9H6Y8-F1
#
_entry.id   AF-A0A0K9H6Y8-F1
#
_cell.length_a   1.000
_cell.length_b   1.000
_cell.length_c   1.000
_cell.angle_alpha   90.00
_cell.angle_beta   90.00
_cell.angle_gamma   90.00
#
_symmetry.space_group_name_H-M   'P 1'
#
loop_
_entity.id
_entity.type
_entity.pdbx_description
1 polymer ?
#
loop_
_entity_poly.entity_id
_entity_poly.type
_entity_poly.pdbx_seq_one_letter_code
_entity_poly.pdbx_strand_id
1 'polypeptide(L)'
;MKKIRQIGFLLLAFVCMLAGCTETNTTSTAKERKPGTVFEVDGQTLYGEEGKFGMIKLNGESGEPAFAVGQGRHYQLYFLADAEKVNGKLYNMTALHQETGKKVKLYEAVIENAQSGAKFVLDQSGKWKINVTVDKEPYASFVITAE
;
A
#
# COMPACT_ATOMS: atom_id res chain seq x y z
N MET A 1 1.97 -73.44 -50.06
CA MET A 1 0.63 -72.92 -49.68
C MET A 1 0.80 -71.50 -49.14
N LYS A 2 -0.05 -70.57 -49.63
CA LYS A 2 -0.38 -69.21 -49.11
C LYS A 2 0.79 -68.21 -49.00
N LYS A 3 1.01 -67.38 -50.03
CA LYS A 3 0.35 -66.10 -50.39
C LYS A 3 0.67 -64.94 -49.45
N ILE A 4 1.49 -64.03 -50.01
CA ILE A 4 1.67 -62.61 -49.71
C ILE A 4 0.34 -61.96 -49.31
N ARG A 5 0.37 -61.13 -48.26
CA ARG A 5 -0.69 -60.14 -48.03
C ARG A 5 -0.07 -58.82 -47.58
N GLN A 6 -0.21 -57.82 -48.46
CA GLN A 6 0.06 -56.42 -48.20
C GLN A 6 -0.71 -55.91 -47.00
N ILE A 7 -0.01 -55.23 -46.09
CA ILE A 7 -0.54 -54.21 -45.18
C ILE A 7 0.66 -53.26 -45.03
N GLY A 8 0.67 -52.07 -45.61
CA GLY A 8 -0.38 -51.06 -45.52
C GLY A 8 0.33 -49.84 -44.94
N PHE A 9 1.00 -49.11 -45.83
CA PHE A 9 1.57 -47.79 -45.61
C PHE A 9 0.50 -46.89 -44.97
N LEU A 10 0.55 -46.65 -43.66
CA LEU A 10 -0.21 -45.57 -43.02
C LEU A 10 0.32 -45.24 -41.61
N LEU A 11 1.63 -45.01 -41.50
CA LEU A 11 2.27 -44.39 -40.33
C LEU A 11 2.70 -42.96 -40.70
N LEU A 12 1.75 -42.16 -41.18
CA LEU A 12 1.98 -40.75 -41.51
C LEU A 12 0.71 -39.92 -41.28
N ALA A 13 0.20 -39.90 -40.04
CA ALA A 13 -0.84 -38.95 -39.64
C ALA A 13 -0.98 -38.81 -38.11
N PHE A 14 0.11 -38.86 -37.35
CA PHE A 14 0.09 -38.52 -35.92
C PHE A 14 1.31 -37.68 -35.51
N VAL A 15 1.64 -36.68 -36.33
CA VAL A 15 2.72 -35.70 -36.08
C VAL A 15 2.19 -34.26 -35.95
N CYS A 16 0.87 -34.05 -35.87
CA CYS A 16 0.29 -32.69 -35.80
C CYS A 16 -0.68 -32.48 -34.61
N MET A 17 -0.32 -32.94 -33.41
CA MET A 17 -0.99 -32.52 -32.17
C MET A 17 -0.02 -32.08 -31.06
N LEU A 18 1.11 -31.48 -31.43
CA LEU A 18 1.99 -30.73 -30.53
C LEU A 18 2.08 -29.24 -30.90
N ALA A 19 0.95 -28.66 -31.31
CA ALA A 19 0.77 -27.21 -31.34
C ALA A 19 -0.17 -26.80 -30.19
N GLY A 20 0.25 -27.11 -28.97
CA GLY A 20 -0.42 -26.70 -27.73
C GLY A 20 0.47 -25.72 -26.99
N CYS A 21 0.04 -24.46 -26.98
CA CYS A 21 0.52 -23.35 -26.16
C CYS A 21 1.98 -22.94 -26.39
N THR A 22 2.13 -22.02 -27.34
CA THR A 22 3.16 -20.98 -27.37
C THR A 22 3.52 -20.53 -25.96
N GLU A 23 4.82 -20.62 -25.62
CA GLU A 23 5.41 -19.87 -24.53
C GLU A 23 5.19 -18.39 -24.80
N THR A 24 4.13 -17.84 -24.20
CA THR A 24 4.12 -16.42 -23.91
C THR A 24 5.15 -16.25 -22.82
N ASN A 25 6.33 -15.78 -23.22
CA ASN A 25 7.22 -15.03 -22.35
C ASN A 25 6.45 -13.80 -21.87
N THR A 26 5.49 -14.01 -20.96
CA THR A 26 5.02 -12.97 -20.07
C THR A 26 6.21 -12.71 -19.18
N THR A 27 7.03 -11.77 -19.62
CA THR A 27 7.84 -10.97 -18.74
C THR A 27 6.85 -10.36 -17.75
N SER A 28 6.56 -11.08 -16.68
CA SER A 28 5.91 -10.54 -15.50
C SER A 28 6.96 -9.66 -14.84
N THR A 29 7.19 -8.50 -15.44
CA THR A 29 7.40 -7.31 -14.64
C THR A 29 6.05 -7.05 -13.97
N ALA A 30 5.79 -7.78 -12.88
CA ALA A 30 4.98 -7.26 -11.80
C ALA A 30 5.72 -5.99 -11.36
N LYS A 31 5.41 -4.88 -12.04
CA LYS A 31 5.80 -3.54 -11.64
C LYS A 31 5.05 -3.36 -10.34
N GLU A 32 5.72 -3.68 -9.24
CA GLU A 32 5.29 -3.45 -7.87
C GLU A 32 4.69 -2.04 -7.83
N ARG A 33 3.35 -1.96 -7.80
CA ARG A 33 2.67 -0.67 -7.79
C ARG A 33 3.05 -0.04 -6.46
N LYS A 34 3.87 1.02 -6.49
CA LYS A 34 4.10 1.84 -5.31
C LYS A 34 2.73 2.40 -4.87
N PRO A 35 2.26 2.12 -3.66
CA PRO A 35 1.00 2.68 -3.18
C PRO A 35 1.02 4.21 -3.26
N GLY A 36 -0.11 4.82 -3.59
CA GLY A 36 -0.25 6.27 -3.63
C GLY A 36 -0.16 6.89 -2.22
N THR A 37 0.40 8.10 -2.13
CA THR A 37 0.44 8.87 -0.87
C THR A 37 -0.87 9.60 -0.54
N VAL A 38 -1.73 9.75 -1.56
CA VAL A 38 -3.08 10.31 -1.48
C VAL A 38 -3.98 9.41 -2.31
N PHE A 39 -5.09 8.95 -1.73
CA PHE A 39 -6.02 8.03 -2.38
C PHE A 39 -7.45 8.21 -1.85
N GLU A 40 -8.44 7.72 -2.59
CA GLU A 40 -9.85 7.84 -2.24
C GLU A 40 -10.39 6.54 -1.64
N VAL A 41 -11.15 6.63 -0.55
CA VAL A 41 -11.94 5.54 0.03
C VAL A 41 -13.32 6.07 0.35
N ASP A 42 -14.37 5.47 -0.22
CA ASP A 42 -15.78 5.88 -0.01
C ASP A 42 -16.04 7.37 -0.24
N GLY A 43 -15.35 7.98 -1.21
CA GLY A 43 -15.45 9.40 -1.56
C GLY A 43 -14.73 10.34 -0.58
N GLN A 44 -13.87 9.80 0.28
CA GLN A 44 -13.00 10.57 1.16
C GLN A 44 -11.54 10.47 0.71
N THR A 45 -10.86 11.62 0.67
CA THR A 45 -9.43 11.70 0.42
C THR A 45 -8.64 11.32 1.68
N LEU A 46 -7.85 10.26 1.60
CA LEU A 46 -6.94 9.80 2.64
C LEU A 46 -5.48 10.05 2.23
N TYR A 47 -4.64 10.30 3.23
CA TYR A 47 -3.18 10.41 3.10
C TYR A 47 -2.51 9.18 3.73
N GLY A 48 -1.64 8.48 3.02
CA GLY A 48 -1.02 7.28 3.58
C GLY A 48 -0.35 6.37 2.57
N GLU A 49 -0.48 5.06 2.77
CA GLU A 49 -0.02 4.02 1.85
C GLU A 49 -1.27 3.25 1.40
N GLU A 50 -1.71 3.48 0.15
CA GLU A 50 -2.95 2.92 -0.40
C GLU A 50 -3.11 1.42 -0.15
N GLY A 51 -4.29 1.01 0.33
CA GLY A 51 -4.59 -0.38 0.70
C GLY A 51 -3.98 -0.86 2.02
N LYS A 52 -3.18 -0.02 2.70
CA LYS A 52 -2.47 -0.40 3.93
C LYS A 52 -2.75 0.52 5.11
N PHE A 53 -2.55 1.82 4.94
CA PHE A 53 -2.75 2.81 6.00
C PHE A 53 -3.25 4.10 5.39
N GLY A 54 -4.18 4.77 6.06
CA GLY A 54 -4.62 6.10 5.65
C GLY A 54 -5.01 6.97 6.82
N MET A 55 -4.90 8.28 6.64
CA MET A 55 -5.36 9.27 7.60
C MET A 55 -6.14 10.38 6.93
N ILE A 56 -7.12 10.91 7.64
CA ILE A 56 -7.93 12.05 7.23
C ILE A 56 -8.04 13.07 8.37
N LYS A 57 -7.99 14.36 8.03
CA LYS A 57 -8.15 15.47 8.97
C LYS A 57 -9.62 15.54 9.43
N LEU A 58 -9.84 15.63 10.75
CA LEU A 58 -11.17 15.71 11.37
C LEU A 58 -11.59 17.12 11.80
N ASN A 59 -10.67 18.08 11.83
CA ASN A 59 -10.94 19.44 12.34
C ASN A 59 -10.30 20.53 11.47
N GLY A 60 -10.68 21.78 11.73
CA GLY A 60 -10.28 22.95 10.94
C GLY A 60 -11.37 23.33 9.94
N GLU A 61 -11.16 24.47 9.29
CA GLU A 61 -12.11 25.01 8.31
C GLU A 61 -11.97 24.35 6.93
N SER A 62 -13.02 24.47 6.12
CA SER A 62 -12.99 24.06 4.72
C SER A 62 -11.97 24.90 3.95
N GLY A 63 -11.17 24.27 3.10
CA GLY A 63 -10.12 24.93 2.33
C GLY A 63 -8.78 25.07 3.06
N GLU A 64 -8.71 24.78 4.36
CA GLU A 64 -7.43 24.71 5.06
C GLU A 64 -6.61 23.47 4.66
N PRO A 65 -5.27 23.55 4.62
CA PRO A 65 -4.41 22.40 4.40
C PRO A 65 -4.74 21.23 5.33
N ALA A 66 -4.50 20.01 4.83
CA ALA A 66 -4.59 18.81 5.67
C ALA A 66 -3.53 18.80 6.78
N PHE A 67 -2.38 19.44 6.53
CA PHE A 67 -1.22 19.50 7.42
C PHE A 67 -0.74 20.95 7.56
N ALA A 68 -1.49 21.76 8.30
CA ALA A 68 -1.14 23.16 8.53
C ALA A 68 0.05 23.31 9.48
N VAL A 69 1.05 24.12 9.11
CA VAL A 69 2.26 24.34 9.92
C VAL A 69 1.93 25.12 11.20
N GLY A 70 2.48 24.65 12.31
CA GLY A 70 2.32 25.28 13.63
C GLY A 70 0.93 25.13 14.24
N GLN A 71 -0.03 24.54 13.52
CA GLN A 71 -1.39 24.34 14.01
C GLN A 71 -1.67 22.86 14.26
N GLY A 72 -2.03 22.54 15.50
CA GLY A 72 -2.46 21.18 15.85
C GLY A 72 -3.71 20.76 15.07
N ARG A 73 -3.70 19.50 14.61
CA ARG A 73 -4.83 18.88 13.94
C ARG A 73 -5.16 17.54 14.57
N HIS A 74 -6.43 17.15 14.45
CA HIS A 74 -6.96 15.86 14.84
C HIS A 74 -7.18 15.05 13.56
N TYR A 75 -6.68 13.82 13.56
CA TYR A 75 -6.77 12.91 12.43
C TYR A 75 -7.47 11.63 12.85
N GLN A 76 -8.30 11.10 11.95
CA GLN A 76 -8.73 9.72 12.00
C GLN A 76 -7.73 8.89 11.22
N LEU A 77 -7.26 7.80 11.83
CA LEU A 77 -6.35 6.83 11.22
C LEU A 77 -7.12 5.55 10.92
N TYR A 78 -6.77 4.92 9.79
CA TYR A 78 -7.31 3.66 9.32
C TYR A 78 -6.16 2.69 9.02
N PHE A 79 -6.22 1.51 9.63
CA PHE A 79 -5.30 0.39 9.40
C PHE A 79 -5.97 -0.60 8.45
N LEU A 80 -5.79 -0.38 7.15
CA LEU A 80 -6.56 -1.01 6.07
C LEU A 80 -6.11 -2.44 5.76
N ALA A 81 -4.81 -2.72 5.92
CA ALA A 81 -4.26 -4.06 5.73
C ALA A 81 -4.18 -4.80 7.06
N ASP A 82 -4.47 -6.10 7.03
CA ASP A 82 -4.29 -7.00 8.18
C ASP A 82 -5.02 -6.51 9.46
N ALA A 83 -6.18 -5.86 9.30
CA ALA A 83 -6.97 -5.24 10.37
C ALA A 83 -7.10 -6.13 11.62
N GLU A 84 -7.48 -7.40 11.44
CA GLU A 84 -7.62 -8.37 12.53
C GLU A 84 -6.31 -8.67 13.27
N LYS A 85 -5.16 -8.59 12.57
CA LYS A 85 -3.83 -8.87 13.14
C LYS A 85 -3.22 -7.67 13.85
N VAL A 86 -3.65 -6.46 13.53
CA VAL A 86 -3.14 -5.22 14.13
C VAL A 86 -4.02 -4.67 15.23
N ASN A 87 -5.29 -5.07 15.28
CA ASN A 87 -6.19 -4.65 16.34
C ASN A 87 -5.69 -5.05 17.73
N GLY A 88 -5.77 -4.12 18.69
CA GLY A 88 -5.26 -4.29 20.06
C GLY A 88 -3.74 -4.11 20.22
N LYS A 89 -2.99 -3.90 19.13
CA LYS A 89 -1.55 -3.65 19.18
C LYS A 89 -1.22 -2.18 19.39
N LEU A 90 -0.01 -1.90 19.90
CA LEU A 90 0.51 -0.55 20.06
C LEU A 90 1.11 -0.08 18.74
N TYR A 91 0.67 1.06 18.21
CA TYR A 91 1.35 1.70 17.10
C TYR A 91 2.12 2.94 17.54
N ASN A 92 3.18 3.25 16.79
CA ASN A 92 3.94 4.48 16.94
C ASN A 92 4.09 5.14 15.58
N MET A 93 3.83 6.45 15.54
CA MET A 93 3.94 7.28 14.34
C MET A 93 5.00 8.36 14.54
N THR A 94 5.96 8.43 13.62
CA THR A 94 7.03 9.43 13.60
C THR A 94 7.09 10.14 12.26
N ALA A 95 7.67 11.35 12.25
CA ALA A 95 7.93 12.10 11.03
C ALA A 95 9.40 12.53 10.95
N LEU A 96 9.96 12.53 9.74
CA LEU A 96 11.29 13.02 9.41
C LEU A 96 11.18 14.10 8.34
N HIS A 97 11.58 15.33 8.66
CA HIS A 97 11.65 16.41 7.69
C HIS A 97 12.76 16.12 6.69
N GLN A 98 12.44 16.11 5.39
CA GLN A 98 13.37 15.61 4.37
C GLN A 98 14.58 16.54 4.15
N GLU A 99 14.43 17.85 4.36
CA GLU A 99 15.53 18.80 4.14
C GLU A 99 16.37 19.03 5.41
N THR A 100 15.73 19.33 6.54
CA THR A 100 16.42 19.61 7.82
C THR A 100 16.87 18.37 8.58
N GLY A 101 16.36 17.18 8.23
CA GLY A 101 16.61 15.94 8.98
C GLY A 101 15.95 15.89 10.37
N LYS A 102 15.10 16.86 10.71
CA LYS A 102 14.39 16.91 11.98
C LYS A 102 13.46 15.72 12.13
N LYS A 103 13.59 14.98 13.24
CA LYS A 103 12.70 13.86 13.58
C LYS A 103 11.79 14.23 14.74
N VAL A 104 10.50 13.92 14.62
CA VAL A 104 9.49 14.14 15.67
C VAL A 104 8.65 12.88 15.88
N LYS A 105 8.24 12.63 17.12
CA LYS A 105 7.20 11.65 17.44
C LYS A 105 5.84 12.35 17.27
N LEU A 106 4.98 11.80 16.43
CA LEU A 106 3.66 12.36 16.16
C LEU A 106 2.63 11.83 17.14
N TYR A 107 2.55 10.51 17.28
CA TYR A 107 1.53 9.89 18.11
C TYR A 107 1.88 8.44 18.47
N GLU A 108 1.28 7.92 19.54
CA GLU A 108 1.39 6.53 19.97
C GLU A 108 0.12 6.15 20.74
N ALA A 109 -0.52 5.07 20.34
CA ALA A 109 -1.75 4.57 20.97
C ALA A 109 -2.00 3.11 20.60
N VAL A 110 -2.99 2.50 21.24
CA VAL A 110 -3.50 1.17 20.87
C VAL A 110 -4.44 1.32 19.68
N ILE A 111 -4.38 0.37 18.75
CA ILE A 111 -5.31 0.28 17.62
C ILE A 111 -6.63 -0.35 18.12
N GLU A 112 -7.75 0.33 17.89
CA GLU A 112 -9.08 -0.16 18.24
C GLU A 112 -10.00 -0.18 17.02
N ASN A 113 -10.59 -1.33 16.74
CA ASN A 113 -11.40 -1.59 15.54
C ASN A 113 -10.69 -1.18 14.24
N ALA A 114 -9.39 -1.51 14.13
CA ALA A 114 -8.52 -1.14 13.01
C ALA A 114 -8.43 0.37 12.76
N GLN A 115 -8.65 1.18 13.81
CA GLN A 115 -8.70 2.62 13.75
C GLN A 115 -8.00 3.25 14.97
N SER A 116 -7.72 4.55 14.87
CA SER A 116 -7.29 5.38 16.00
C SER A 116 -7.55 6.86 15.69
N GLY A 117 -7.80 7.66 16.73
CA GLY A 117 -7.64 9.11 16.64
C GLY A 117 -6.19 9.52 16.94
N ALA A 118 -5.65 10.53 16.26
CA ALA A 118 -4.32 11.06 16.51
C ALA A 118 -4.31 12.59 16.48
N LYS A 119 -3.64 13.21 17.46
CA LYS A 119 -3.46 14.67 17.52
C LYS A 119 -2.00 15.02 17.46
N PHE A 120 -1.60 15.79 16.46
CA PHE A 120 -0.21 16.23 16.31
C PHE A 120 -0.10 17.57 15.57
N VAL A 121 1.10 18.14 15.60
CA VAL A 121 1.48 19.37 14.90
C VAL A 121 2.84 19.16 14.23
N LEU A 122 3.01 19.75 13.05
CA LEU A 122 4.30 19.87 12.36
C LEU A 122 4.69 21.35 12.40
N ASP A 123 5.90 21.64 12.82
CA ASP A 123 6.35 23.02 13.09
C ASP A 123 7.25 23.60 11.99
N GLN A 124 7.41 22.89 10.89
CA GLN A 124 8.13 23.35 9.70
C GLN A 124 7.33 22.98 8.45
N SER A 125 7.27 23.91 7.50
CA SER A 125 6.75 23.66 6.17
C SER A 125 7.68 22.75 5.37
N GLY A 126 7.13 22.08 4.37
CA GLY A 126 7.89 21.20 3.48
C GLY A 126 7.52 19.73 3.64
N LYS A 127 8.37 18.87 3.08
CA LYS A 127 8.09 17.43 2.98
C LYS A 127 8.50 16.68 4.23
N TRP A 128 7.58 15.88 4.74
CA TRP A 128 7.80 15.01 5.90
C TRP A 128 7.59 13.55 5.51
N LYS A 129 8.58 12.71 5.76
CA LYS A 129 8.44 11.25 5.68
C LYS A 129 7.81 10.74 6.98
N ILE A 130 6.59 10.24 6.88
CA ILE A 130 5.87 9.60 7.98
C ILE A 130 6.24 8.11 8.01
N ASN A 131 6.51 7.59 9.20
CA ASN A 131 6.69 6.16 9.43
C ASN A 131 5.75 5.71 10.53
N VAL A 132 4.99 4.67 10.25
CA VAL A 132 4.09 3.99 11.19
C VAL A 132 4.68 2.62 11.49
N THR A 133 4.77 2.29 12.76
CA THR A 133 5.16 0.97 13.25
C THR A 133 4.05 0.39 14.11
N VAL A 134 3.90 -0.92 14.12
CA VAL A 134 2.96 -1.66 14.99
C VAL A 134 3.76 -2.70 15.74
N ASP A 135 3.72 -2.67 17.07
CA ASP A 135 4.59 -3.46 17.96
C ASP A 135 6.08 -3.38 17.58
N LYS A 136 6.52 -2.17 17.18
CA LYS A 136 7.89 -1.84 16.73
C LYS A 136 8.28 -2.38 15.34
N GLU A 137 7.41 -3.16 14.70
CA GLU A 137 7.64 -3.61 13.32
C GLU A 137 7.15 -2.54 12.31
N PRO A 138 7.87 -2.32 11.20
CA PRO A 138 7.44 -1.40 10.15
C PRO A 138 6.06 -1.78 9.60
N TYR A 139 5.14 -0.82 9.59
CA TYR A 139 3.80 -1.01 9.05
C TYR A 139 3.58 -0.19 7.79
N ALA A 140 3.73 1.14 7.82
CA ALA A 140 3.53 1.98 6.64
C ALA A 140 4.55 3.12 6.57
N SER A 141 4.85 3.59 5.37
CA SER A 141 5.77 4.72 5.16
C SER A 141 5.39 5.54 3.92
N PHE A 142 5.13 6.82 4.11
CA PHE A 142 4.69 7.73 3.04
C PHE A 142 5.20 9.16 3.29
N VAL A 143 5.04 10.03 2.29
CA VAL A 143 5.46 11.43 2.37
C VAL A 143 4.23 12.33 2.28
N ILE A 144 4.19 13.34 3.15
CA ILE A 144 3.22 14.43 3.11
C ILE A 144 3.93 15.78 2.94
N THR A 145 3.18 16.81 2.57
CA THR A 145 3.65 18.20 2.58
C THR A 145 2.89 18.96 3.68
N ALA A 146 3.64 19.65 4.55
CA ALA A 146 3.09 20.58 5.52
C ALA A 146 3.22 22.02 4.98
N GLU A 147 2.17 22.82 5.15
CA GLU A 147 2.05 24.18 4.58
C GLU A 147 1.54 25.20 5.60
#